data_AF-A0A098TGM1-F1
#
_entry.id   AF-A0A098TGM1-F1
#
_cell.length_a   1.000
_cell.length_b   1.000
_cell.length_c   1.000
_cell.angle_alpha   90.00
_cell.angle_beta   90.00
_cell.angle_gamma   90.00
#
_symmetry.space_group_name_H-M   'P 1'
#
loop_
_entity.id
_entity.type
_entity.pdbx_description
1 polymer ?
#
loop_
_entity_poly.entity_id
_entity_poly.type
_entity_poly.pdbx_seq_one_letter_code
_entity_poly.pdbx_strand_id
1 'polypeptide(L)'
;MSQKQLSTWLLSLLIGSLAVGSFVAGRATADQPRMRNALSFLQQAKAELSAATGNKGGHRVKAIDLVNQAITQVRYGIQDGR
;
A
#
# COMPACT_ATOMS: atom_id res chain seq x y z
N MET A 1 8.24 -28.98 -49.92
CA MET A 1 8.77 -28.33 -48.70
C MET A 1 9.61 -29.34 -47.94
N SER A 2 10.90 -29.06 -47.70
CA SER A 2 11.85 -30.05 -47.15
C SER A 2 11.61 -30.30 -45.65
N GLN A 3 11.66 -31.57 -45.20
CA GLN A 3 11.49 -31.97 -43.80
C GLN A 3 12.38 -31.19 -42.82
N LYS A 4 13.57 -30.79 -43.27
CA LYS A 4 14.52 -30.00 -42.47
C LYS A 4 13.98 -28.60 -42.16
N GLN A 5 13.21 -28.01 -43.07
CA GLN A 5 12.59 -26.71 -42.81
C GLN A 5 11.44 -26.85 -41.83
N LEU A 6 10.59 -27.88 -41.97
CA LEU A 6 9.50 -28.18 -41.03
C LEU A 6 10.00 -28.37 -39.59
N SER A 7 11.14 -29.05 -39.38
CA SER A 7 11.72 -29.20 -38.03
C SER A 7 12.27 -27.88 -37.48
N THR A 8 12.81 -27.02 -38.35
CA THR A 8 13.35 -25.72 -37.95
C THR A 8 12.24 -24.78 -37.50
N TRP A 9 11.10 -24.75 -38.21
CA TRP A 9 9.91 -23.97 -37.84
C TRP A 9 9.28 -24.45 -36.52
N LEU A 10 9.22 -25.77 -36.30
CA LEU A 10 8.72 -26.35 -35.05
C LEU A 10 9.64 -26.03 -33.86
N LEU A 11 10.95 -26.04 -34.06
CA LEU A 11 11.92 -25.70 -33.02
C LEU A 11 11.87 -24.21 -32.66
N SER A 12 11.66 -23.32 -33.64
CA SER A 12 11.46 -21.89 -33.42
C SER A 12 10.18 -21.58 -32.65
N LEU A 13 9.09 -22.30 -32.91
CA LEU A 13 7.83 -22.18 -32.17
C LEU A 13 7.97 -22.62 -30.70
N LEU A 14 8.77 -23.67 -30.44
CA LEU A 14 8.99 -24.18 -29.09
C LEU A 14 9.86 -23.25 -28.21
N ILE A 15 10.84 -22.57 -28.82
CA ILE A 15 11.71 -21.61 -28.12
C ILE A 15 11.00 -20.26 -27.93
N GLY A 16 10.15 -19.85 -28.87
CA GLY A 16 9.35 -18.62 -28.76
C GLY A 16 8.28 -18.69 -27.66
N SER A 17 7.73 -19.87 -27.37
CA SER A 17 6.70 -20.03 -26.33
C SER A 17 7.20 -19.92 -24.90
N LEU A 18 8.51 -20.02 -24.64
CA LEU A 18 9.07 -19.97 -23.28
C LEU A 18 9.36 -18.53 -22.79
N ALA A 19 9.30 -17.52 -23.66
CA ALA A 19 9.70 -16.15 -23.34
C ALA A 19 8.54 -15.19 -22.97
N VAL A 20 7.28 -15.61 -23.11
CA VAL A 20 6.12 -14.72 -22.92
C VAL A 20 5.52 -14.78 -21.50
N GLY A 21 5.97 -15.72 -20.66
CA GLY A 21 5.38 -15.98 -19.33
C GLY A 21 5.78 -15.01 -18.21
N SER A 22 6.75 -14.11 -18.40
CA SER A 22 7.35 -13.35 -17.29
C SER A 22 6.78 -11.95 -17.03
N PHE A 23 5.71 -11.53 -17.71
CA PHE A 23 5.19 -10.17 -17.59
C PHE A 23 3.80 -10.07 -16.95
N VAL A 24 3.48 -10.94 -15.97
CA VAL A 24 2.44 -10.59 -14.98
C VAL A 24 3.12 -9.70 -13.94
N ALA A 25 3.28 -8.43 -14.30
CA ALA A 25 3.72 -7.37 -13.42
C ALA A 25 2.89 -7.44 -12.14
N GLY A 26 3.53 -7.82 -11.03
CA GLY A 26 2.93 -7.81 -9.72
C GLY A 26 2.35 -6.42 -9.50
N ARG A 27 1.02 -6.33 -9.41
CA ARG A 27 0.40 -5.22 -8.70
C ARG A 27 0.75 -5.43 -7.24
N ALA A 28 1.96 -5.01 -6.87
CA ALA A 28 2.29 -4.76 -5.50
C ALA A 28 1.38 -3.61 -5.07
N THR A 29 0.16 -3.92 -4.66
CA THR A 29 -0.51 -3.12 -3.64
C THR A 29 0.50 -3.11 -2.51
N ALA A 30 1.29 -2.04 -2.41
CA ALA A 30 2.32 -1.93 -1.40
C ALA A 30 1.57 -2.05 -0.09
N ASP A 31 1.66 -3.21 0.56
CA ASP A 31 1.07 -3.37 1.87
C ASP A 31 1.72 -2.27 2.72
N GLN A 32 0.91 -1.32 3.22
CA GLN A 32 1.39 -0.17 4.00
C GLN A 32 1.13 -0.41 5.49
N PRO A 33 1.73 -1.44 6.14
CA PRO A 33 1.44 -1.77 7.52
C PRO A 33 1.82 -0.60 8.45
N ARG A 34 2.85 0.18 8.10
CA ARG A 34 3.27 1.35 8.89
C ARG A 34 2.20 2.44 8.94
N MET A 35 1.53 2.73 7.82
CA MET A 35 0.48 3.74 7.78
C MET A 35 -0.77 3.29 8.55
N ARG A 36 -1.14 2.00 8.44
CA ARG A 36 -2.23 1.43 9.26
C ARG A 36 -1.90 1.44 10.75
N ASN A 37 -0.66 1.13 11.13
CA ASN A 37 -0.19 1.21 12.51
C ASN A 37 -0.23 2.66 13.03
N ALA A 38 0.25 3.62 12.24
CA ALA A 38 0.19 5.04 12.58
C ALA A 38 -1.26 5.49 12.83
N LEU A 39 -2.21 5.08 11.98
CA LEU A 39 -3.63 5.36 12.18
C LEU A 39 -4.14 4.79 13.51
N SER A 40 -3.79 3.55 13.84
CA SER A 40 -4.17 2.91 15.11
C SER A 40 -3.62 3.68 16.31
N PHE A 41 -2.34 4.06 16.31
CA PHE A 41 -1.73 4.82 17.39
C PHE A 41 -2.36 6.21 17.57
N LEU A 42 -2.69 6.89 16.47
CA LEU A 42 -3.37 8.19 16.53
C LEU A 42 -4.79 8.06 17.10
N GLN A 43 -5.51 6.99 16.77
CA GLN A 43 -6.84 6.73 17.35
C GLN A 43 -6.77 6.46 18.86
N GLN A 44 -5.77 5.70 19.30
CA GLN A 44 -5.50 5.47 20.73
C GLN A 44 -5.16 6.79 21.44
N ALA A 45 -4.24 7.58 20.87
CA ALA A 45 -3.88 8.89 21.43
C ALA A 45 -5.09 9.83 21.56
N LYS A 46 -5.99 9.84 20.56
CA LYS A 46 -7.25 10.60 20.63
C LYS A 46 -8.13 10.13 21.79
N ALA A 47 -8.25 8.82 22.00
CA ALA A 47 -9.06 8.26 23.08
C ALA A 47 -8.52 8.70 24.45
N GLU A 48 -7.20 8.59 24.66
CA GLU A 48 -6.54 9.03 25.90
C GLU A 48 -6.73 10.53 26.15
N LEU A 49 -6.54 11.36 25.14
CA LEU A 49 -6.75 12.81 25.24
C LEU A 49 -8.21 13.18 25.52
N SER A 50 -9.17 12.37 25.03
CA SER A 50 -10.60 12.58 25.26
C SER A 50 -11.00 12.18 26.69
N ALA A 51 -10.38 11.13 27.23
CA ALA A 51 -10.59 10.67 28.60
C ALA A 51 -9.87 11.55 29.65
N ALA A 52 -8.83 12.28 29.25
CA ALA A 52 -8.10 13.17 30.14
C ALA A 52 -8.99 14.29 30.71
N THR A 53 -9.06 14.39 32.04
CA THR A 53 -9.92 15.35 32.76
C THR A 53 -9.38 16.78 32.71
N GLY A 54 -8.06 16.96 32.62
CA GLY A 54 -7.41 18.26 32.66
C GLY A 54 -7.21 18.89 31.27
N ASN A 55 -7.87 20.02 31.00
CA ASN A 55 -7.53 20.88 29.86
C ASN A 55 -6.41 21.89 30.22
N LYS A 56 -5.27 21.40 30.71
CA LYS A 56 -4.16 22.24 31.23
C LYS A 56 -3.75 23.28 30.18
N GLY A 57 -4.06 24.55 30.41
CA GLY A 57 -3.76 25.66 29.48
C GLY A 57 -4.42 25.56 28.09
N GLY A 58 -5.48 24.78 27.92
CA GLY A 58 -6.10 24.54 26.60
C GLY A 58 -5.40 23.49 25.74
N HIS A 59 -4.28 22.93 26.21
CA HIS A 59 -3.44 22.02 25.41
C HIS A 59 -4.15 20.71 25.05
N ARG A 60 -5.05 20.20 25.90
CA ARG A 60 -5.79 18.96 25.61
C ARG A 60 -6.64 19.11 24.36
N VAL A 61 -7.41 20.20 24.28
CA VAL A 61 -8.27 20.49 23.12
C VAL A 61 -7.40 20.71 21.87
N LYS A 62 -6.29 21.45 22.00
CA LYS A 62 -5.38 21.67 20.87
C LYS A 62 -4.71 20.38 20.39
N ALA A 63 -4.34 19.48 21.29
CA ALA A 63 -3.78 18.18 20.96
C ALA A 63 -4.80 17.31 20.21
N ILE A 64 -6.06 17.28 20.64
CA ILE A 64 -7.14 16.55 19.95
C ILE A 64 -7.31 17.06 18.51
N ASP A 65 -7.32 18.38 18.32
CA ASP A 65 -7.38 19.01 16.99
C ASP A 65 -6.23 18.53 16.08
N LEU A 66 -4.99 18.62 16.56
CA LEU A 66 -3.82 18.16 15.82
C LEU A 66 -3.86 16.66 15.50
N VAL A 67 -4.30 15.83 16.45
CA VAL A 67 -4.44 14.38 16.22
C VAL A 67 -5.50 14.08 15.16
N ASN A 68 -6.63 14.81 15.13
CA ASN A 68 -7.65 14.64 14.09
C ASN A 68 -7.11 15.01 12.70
N GLN A 69 -6.32 16.08 12.60
CA GLN A 69 -5.65 16.48 11.35
C GLN A 69 -4.68 15.40 10.88
N ALA A 70 -3.85 14.85 11.78
CA ALA A 70 -2.95 13.75 11.47
C ALA A 70 -3.68 12.48 11.01
N ILE A 71 -4.77 12.09 11.68
CA ILE A 71 -5.63 10.96 11.27
C ILE A 71 -6.12 11.14 9.84
N THR A 72 -6.52 12.36 9.49
CA THR A 72 -7.04 12.69 8.15
C THR A 72 -5.95 12.50 7.10
N GLN A 73 -4.74 13.04 7.33
CA GLN A 73 -3.62 12.89 6.40
C GLN A 73 -3.17 11.44 6.25
N VAL A 74 -3.13 10.67 7.34
CA VAL A 74 -2.77 9.24 7.27
C VAL A 74 -3.82 8.45 6.47
N ARG A 75 -5.11 8.76 6.64
CA ARG A 75 -6.17 8.14 5.83
C ARG A 75 -6.00 8.46 4.34
N TYR A 76 -5.69 9.70 4.00
CA TYR A 76 -5.38 10.07 2.61
C TYR A 76 -4.17 9.30 2.08
N GLY A 77 -3.07 9.23 2.83
CA GLY A 77 -1.90 8.45 2.40
C GLY A 77 -2.18 6.95 2.18
N ILE A 78 -3.01 6.33 3.03
CA ILE A 78 -3.47 4.94 2.84
C ILE A 78 -4.34 4.81 1.57
N GLN A 79 -5.15 5.82 1.27
CA GLN A 79 -6.05 5.86 0.11
C GLN A 79 -5.31 6.16 -1.20
N ASP A 80 -4.28 7.00 -1.17
CA ASP A 80 -3.57 7.44 -2.37
C ASP A 80 -2.44 6.47 -2.74
N GLY A 81 -1.90 5.72 -1.79
CA GLY A 81 -0.89 4.69 -2.03
C GLY A 81 -1.41 3.36 -2.61
N ARG A 82 -2.50 3.41 -3.39
CA ARG A 82 -3.11 2.27 -4.09
C ARG A 82 -2.37 1.90 -5.37
#